data_AF-A0A6J6HZ53-F1
#
_entry.id   AF-A0A6J6HZ53-F1
#
_cell.length_a   1.000
_cell.length_b   1.000
_cell.length_c   1.000
_cell.angle_alpha   90.00
_cell.angle_beta   90.00
_cell.angle_gamma   90.00
#
_symmetry.space_group_name_H-M   'P 1'
#
loop_
_entity.id
_entity.type
_entity.pdbx_description
1 polymer ?
#
loop_
_entity_poly.entity_id
_entity_poly.type
_entity_poly.pdbx_seq_one_letter_code
_entity_poly.pdbx_strand_id
1 'polypeptide(L)'
;MTTTSETSTARADGRLRTLGIATFGALLLQLLVGISTTFWVELPEDGDAQSRMKDATNGGILMAHITIGTVLAVLAVILVIIAIRQKNRTWTIASIVGLIGIFVSYFSGSAFLNPPENDNLSFAMTLGLAIAIGAYVYGLATRPKN
;
A
#
# COMPACT_ATOMS: atom_id res chain seq x y z
N MET A 1 -9.88 8.28 40.15
CA MET A 1 -9.16 7.14 39.52
C MET A 1 -9.57 7.10 38.04
N THR A 2 -9.08 8.06 37.25
CA THR A 2 -9.59 8.39 35.90
C THR A 2 -8.47 8.67 34.89
N THR A 3 -7.22 8.78 35.35
CA THR A 3 -6.07 9.22 34.55
C THR A 3 -5.46 8.14 33.67
N THR A 4 -5.66 6.85 33.97
CA THR A 4 -5.06 5.72 33.22
C THR A 4 -5.81 5.38 31.93
N SER A 5 -7.12 5.64 31.87
CA SER A 5 -7.94 5.37 30.68
C SER A 5 -7.65 6.36 29.54
N GLU A 6 -7.63 7.67 29.86
CA GLU A 6 -7.45 8.75 28.88
C GLU A 6 -6.04 8.77 28.26
N THR A 7 -5.01 8.43 29.04
CA THR A 7 -3.64 8.35 28.52
C THR A 7 -3.38 7.12 27.65
N SER A 8 -4.20 6.07 27.76
CA SER A 8 -4.13 4.88 26.91
C SER A 8 -4.72 5.15 25.52
N THR A 9 -5.93 5.73 25.48
CA THR A 9 -6.64 6.04 24.24
C THR A 9 -5.91 7.10 23.40
N ALA A 10 -5.38 8.16 24.05
CA ALA A 10 -4.61 9.19 23.36
C ALA A 10 -3.31 8.66 22.71
N ARG A 11 -2.60 7.75 23.39
CA ARG A 11 -1.40 7.09 22.81
C ARG A 11 -1.76 6.13 21.68
N ALA A 12 -2.88 5.43 21.80
CA ALA A 12 -3.34 4.48 20.80
C ALA A 12 -3.72 5.19 19.48
N ASP A 13 -4.43 6.32 19.58
CA ASP A 13 -4.79 7.17 18.43
C ASP A 13 -3.56 7.82 17.79
N GLY A 14 -2.62 8.31 18.62
CA GLY A 14 -1.32 8.82 18.15
C GLY A 14 -0.55 7.77 17.33
N ARG A 15 -0.53 6.51 17.79
CA ARG A 15 0.13 5.40 17.08
C ARG A 15 -0.53 5.09 15.73
N LEU A 16 -1.87 5.09 15.65
CA LEU A 16 -2.59 4.91 14.37
C LEU A 16 -2.25 6.02 13.37
N ARG A 17 -2.22 7.28 13.84
CA ARG A 17 -1.83 8.43 13.02
C ARG A 17 -0.39 8.32 12.52
N THR A 18 0.57 8.01 13.38
CA THR A 18 1.98 7.85 12.97
C THR A 18 2.13 6.74 11.94
N LEU A 19 1.49 5.58 12.15
CA LEU A 19 1.51 4.48 11.18
C LEU A 19 0.82 4.85 9.87
N GLY A 20 -0.29 5.59 9.92
CA GLY A 20 -0.99 6.07 8.74
C GLY A 20 -0.16 7.06 7.92
N ILE A 21 0.52 8.01 8.57
CA ILE A 21 1.45 8.95 7.90
C ILE A 21 2.61 8.18 7.26
N ALA A 22 3.21 7.23 7.99
CA ALA A 22 4.29 6.40 7.46
C ALA A 22 3.82 5.58 6.23
N THR A 23 2.63 4.98 6.31
CA THR A 23 2.04 4.21 5.20
C THR A 23 1.73 5.09 4.00
N PHE A 24 1.16 6.28 4.23
CA PHE A 24 0.92 7.27 3.18
C PHE A 24 2.23 7.71 2.51
N GLY A 25 3.27 8.03 3.28
CA GLY A 25 4.60 8.37 2.73
C GLY A 25 5.21 7.22 1.93
N ALA A 26 5.08 5.99 2.41
CA ALA A 26 5.53 4.80 1.70
C ALA A 26 4.75 4.56 0.40
N LEU A 27 3.43 4.83 0.36
CA LEU A 27 2.63 4.76 -0.86
C LEU A 27 3.08 5.79 -1.91
N LEU A 28 3.44 7.00 -1.50
CA LEU A 28 4.00 8.01 -2.41
C LEU A 28 5.37 7.60 -2.93
N LEU A 29 6.23 7.05 -2.08
CA LEU A 29 7.51 6.49 -2.51
C LEU A 29 7.30 5.35 -3.52
N GLN A 30 6.36 4.43 -3.24
CA GLN A 30 6.01 3.32 -4.13
C GLN A 30 5.52 3.81 -5.49
N LEU A 31 4.75 4.90 -5.53
CA LEU A 31 4.31 5.54 -6.78
C LEU A 31 5.52 6.02 -7.60
N LEU A 32 6.46 6.74 -6.98
CA LEU A 32 7.64 7.26 -7.66
C LEU A 32 8.54 6.13 -8.17
N VAL A 33 8.75 5.10 -7.36
CA VAL A 33 9.51 3.91 -7.75
C VAL A 33 8.80 3.17 -8.89
N GLY A 34 7.47 3.04 -8.84
CA GLY A 34 6.67 2.44 -9.91
C GLY A 34 6.81 3.18 -11.24
N ILE A 35 6.68 4.51 -11.23
CA ILE A 35 6.93 5.35 -12.42
C ILE A 35 8.35 5.15 -12.93
N SER A 36 9.34 5.05 -12.04
CA SER A 36 10.73 4.80 -12.40
C SER A 36 10.90 3.45 -13.11
N THR A 37 10.19 2.40 -12.68
CA THR A 37 10.23 1.11 -13.38
C THR A 37 9.72 1.19 -14.82
N THR A 38 8.76 2.07 -15.11
CA THR A 38 8.25 2.25 -16.49
C THR A 38 9.27 2.88 -17.44
N PHE A 39 10.21 3.69 -16.93
CA PHE A 39 11.20 4.37 -17.77
C PHE A 39 12.55 3.62 -17.89
N TRP A 40 12.91 2.80 -16.90
CA TRP A 40 14.25 2.23 -16.78
C TRP A 40 14.29 0.70 -16.70
N VAL A 41 13.15 0.02 -16.73
CA VAL A 41 13.09 -1.44 -16.70
C VAL A 41 12.46 -1.95 -18.00
N GLU A 42 13.28 -2.63 -18.80
CA GLU A 42 12.83 -3.35 -19.99
C GLU A 42 12.43 -4.77 -19.57
N LEU A 43 11.19 -5.15 -19.84
CA LEU A 43 10.70 -6.51 -19.60
C LEU A 43 10.98 -7.35 -20.86
N PRO A 44 11.63 -8.52 -20.74
CA PRO A 44 11.84 -9.40 -21.89
C PRO A 44 10.50 -9.83 -22.50
N GLU A 45 10.38 -9.68 -23.83
CA GLU A 45 9.19 -10.10 -24.59
C GLU A 45 9.03 -11.63 -24.64
N ASP A 46 10.09 -12.37 -24.35
CA ASP A 46 10.17 -13.83 -24.47
C ASP A 46 10.31 -14.49 -23.09
N GLY A 47 9.67 -15.65 -22.89
CA GLY A 47 9.80 -16.46 -21.68
C GLY A 47 8.48 -16.72 -20.94
N ASP A 48 8.54 -17.52 -19.89
CA ASP A 48 7.45 -17.68 -18.93
C ASP A 48 7.45 -16.54 -17.89
N ALA A 49 6.39 -16.41 -17.09
CA ALA A 49 6.29 -15.34 -16.08
C ALA A 49 7.45 -15.38 -15.07
N GLN A 50 8.01 -16.56 -14.81
CA GLN A 50 9.08 -16.77 -13.83
C GLN A 50 10.44 -16.29 -14.36
N SER A 51 10.77 -16.58 -15.61
CA SER A 51 11.96 -16.08 -16.30
C SER A 51 11.91 -14.57 -16.48
N ARG A 52 10.77 -14.01 -16.91
CA ARG A 52 10.58 -12.55 -16.98
C ARG A 52 10.75 -11.88 -15.63
N MET A 53 10.16 -12.43 -14.57
CA MET A 53 10.34 -11.91 -13.21
C MET A 53 11.81 -11.93 -12.81
N LYS A 54 12.53 -13.03 -13.06
CA LYS A 54 13.95 -13.17 -12.72
C LYS A 54 14.82 -12.13 -13.44
N ASP A 55 14.57 -11.92 -14.72
CA ASP A 55 15.37 -11.00 -15.53
C ASP A 55 15.05 -9.54 -15.20
N ALA A 56 13.77 -9.22 -14.98
CA ALA A 56 13.33 -7.89 -14.60
C ALA A 56 13.81 -7.50 -13.18
N THR A 57 13.89 -8.47 -12.28
CA THR A 57 14.38 -8.26 -10.91
C THR A 57 15.89 -8.15 -10.78
N ASN A 58 16.66 -8.46 -11.83
CA ASN A 58 18.08 -8.08 -11.87
C ASN A 58 18.27 -6.55 -11.89
N GLY A 59 17.25 -5.80 -12.33
CA GLY A 59 17.19 -4.35 -12.16
C GLY A 59 16.87 -3.99 -10.72
N GLY A 60 17.80 -3.34 -10.02
CA GLY A 60 17.63 -2.97 -8.60
C GLY A 60 16.38 -2.13 -8.31
N ILE A 61 15.89 -1.37 -9.29
CA ILE A 61 14.67 -0.54 -9.17
C ILE A 61 13.40 -1.40 -9.08
N LEU A 62 13.26 -2.43 -9.91
CA LEU A 62 12.07 -3.30 -9.86
C LEU A 62 12.06 -4.14 -8.58
N MET A 63 13.21 -4.64 -8.14
CA MET A 63 13.30 -5.33 -6.86
C MET A 63 12.90 -4.43 -5.69
N ALA A 64 13.33 -3.16 -5.71
CA ALA A 64 12.90 -2.18 -4.70
C ALA A 64 11.38 -1.98 -4.76
N HIS A 65 10.80 -1.85 -5.95
CA HIS A 65 9.35 -1.70 -6.14
C HIS A 65 8.57 -2.87 -5.52
N ILE A 66 8.95 -4.10 -5.84
CA ILE A 66 8.29 -5.30 -5.33
C ILE A 66 8.43 -5.37 -3.81
N THR A 67 9.64 -5.15 -3.29
CA THR A 67 9.93 -5.23 -1.86
C THR A 67 9.14 -4.21 -1.05
N ILE A 68 9.13 -2.94 -1.48
CA ILE A 68 8.37 -1.87 -0.81
C ILE A 68 6.87 -2.17 -0.90
N GLY A 69 6.38 -2.66 -2.05
CA GLY A 69 5.00 -3.07 -2.23
C GLY A 69 4.56 -4.19 -1.28
N THR A 70 5.40 -5.22 -1.10
CA THR A 70 5.13 -6.31 -0.15
C THR A 70 5.12 -5.80 1.30
N VAL A 71 6.06 -4.94 1.67
CA VAL A 71 6.08 -4.31 3.01
C VAL A 71 4.81 -3.48 3.25
N LEU A 72 4.35 -2.73 2.24
CA LEU A 72 3.10 -1.97 2.30
C LEU A 72 1.88 -2.88 2.52
N ALA A 73 1.80 -4.02 1.84
CA ALA A 73 0.71 -4.99 2.05
C ALA A 73 0.68 -5.51 3.49
N VAL A 74 1.85 -5.84 4.05
CA VAL A 74 1.96 -6.27 5.47
C VAL A 74 1.56 -5.15 6.42
N LEU A 75 2.04 -3.92 6.19
CA LEU A 75 1.68 -2.74 7.00
C LEU A 75 0.18 -2.46 6.96
N ALA A 76 -0.47 -2.61 5.81
CA ALA A 76 -1.91 -2.43 5.66
C ALA A 76 -2.71 -3.44 6.50
N VAL A 77 -2.30 -4.71 6.50
CA VAL A 77 -2.90 -5.75 7.35
C VAL A 77 -2.72 -5.40 8.84
N ILE A 78 -1.52 -4.99 9.23
CA ILE A 78 -1.23 -4.57 10.61
C ILE A 78 -2.13 -3.39 11.02
N LEU A 79 -2.30 -2.39 10.15
CA LEU A 79 -3.16 -1.24 10.40
C LEU A 79 -4.63 -1.63 10.58
N VAL A 80 -5.16 -2.54 9.76
CA VAL A 80 -6.51 -3.09 9.93
C VAL A 80 -6.66 -3.77 11.30
N ILE A 81 -5.71 -4.63 11.68
CA ILE A 81 -5.75 -5.35 12.96
C ILE A 81 -5.73 -4.35 14.13
N ILE A 82 -4.84 -3.35 14.09
CA ILE A 82 -4.72 -2.35 15.15
C ILE A 82 -6.01 -1.50 15.21
N ALA A 83 -6.54 -1.05 14.09
CA ALA A 83 -7.76 -0.25 14.04
C ALA A 83 -8.98 -0.99 14.62
N ILE A 84 -9.14 -2.28 14.28
CA ILE A 84 -10.19 -3.15 14.84
C ILE A 84 -10.01 -3.29 16.35
N ARG A 85 -8.78 -3.57 16.83
CA ARG A 85 -8.49 -3.73 18.26
C ARG A 85 -8.74 -2.44 19.05
N GLN A 86 -8.51 -1.28 18.44
CA GLN A 86 -8.77 0.02 19.04
C GLN A 86 -10.22 0.50 18.90
N LYS A 87 -11.10 -0.28 18.23
CA LYS A 87 -12.51 0.06 17.96
C LYS A 87 -12.69 1.43 17.28
N ASN A 88 -11.69 1.91 16.55
CA ASN A 88 -11.76 3.19 15.85
C ASN A 88 -12.42 2.96 14.48
N ARG A 89 -13.74 3.14 14.41
CA ARG A 89 -14.54 2.84 13.22
C ARG A 89 -14.04 3.55 11.96
N THR A 90 -13.55 4.78 12.11
CA THR A 90 -13.02 5.57 10.99
C THR A 90 -11.73 4.97 10.44
N TRP A 91 -10.77 4.65 11.32
CA TRP A 91 -9.54 3.99 10.92
C TRP A 91 -9.77 2.56 10.41
N THR A 92 -10.78 1.86 10.90
CA THR A 92 -11.15 0.54 10.39
C THR A 92 -11.62 0.64 8.94
N ILE A 93 -12.53 1.56 8.64
CA ILE A 93 -13.01 1.76 7.25
C ILE A 93 -11.85 2.19 6.35
N ALA A 94 -11.07 3.20 6.76
CA ALA A 94 -9.90 3.68 6.02
C ALA A 94 -8.89 2.56 5.74
N SER A 95 -8.56 1.75 6.74
CA SER A 95 -7.57 0.68 6.59
C SER A 95 -8.09 -0.48 5.74
N ILE A 96 -9.38 -0.81 5.81
CA ILE A 96 -9.99 -1.85 4.97
C ILE A 96 -10.01 -1.42 3.51
N VAL A 97 -10.47 -0.20 3.21
CA VAL A 97 -10.46 0.34 1.85
C VAL A 97 -9.03 0.45 1.32
N GLY A 98 -8.10 0.89 2.17
CA GLY A 98 -6.67 0.94 1.85
C GLY A 98 -6.08 -0.43 1.52
N LEU A 99 -6.41 -1.45 2.31
CA LEU A 99 -5.98 -2.83 2.08
C LEU A 99 -6.52 -3.39 0.76
N ILE A 100 -7.80 -3.15 0.45
CA ILE A 100 -8.40 -3.55 -0.83
C ILE A 100 -7.66 -2.88 -1.99
N GLY A 101 -7.42 -1.58 -1.91
CA GLY A 101 -6.65 -0.84 -2.93
C GLY A 101 -5.25 -1.41 -3.14
N ILE A 102 -4.53 -1.71 -2.05
CA ILE A 102 -3.19 -2.31 -2.09
C ILE A 102 -3.24 -3.71 -2.71
N PHE A 103 -4.23 -4.55 -2.37
CA PHE A 103 -4.34 -5.87 -2.98
C PHE A 103 -4.68 -5.81 -4.47
N VAL A 104 -5.62 -4.95 -4.88
CA VAL A 104 -5.88 -4.71 -6.30
C VAL A 104 -4.58 -4.31 -7.00
N SER A 105 -3.83 -3.37 -6.41
CA SER A 105 -2.56 -2.93 -6.96
C SER A 105 -1.53 -4.07 -7.08
N TYR A 106 -1.36 -4.85 -6.02
CA TYR A 106 -0.39 -5.94 -5.95
C TYR A 106 -0.70 -7.07 -6.94
N PHE A 107 -1.95 -7.52 -7.00
CA PHE A 107 -2.35 -8.59 -7.91
C PHE A 107 -2.31 -8.13 -9.37
N SER A 108 -2.78 -6.92 -9.68
CA SER A 108 -2.68 -6.36 -11.03
C SER A 108 -1.21 -6.21 -11.48
N GLY A 109 -0.30 -5.79 -10.60
CA GLY A 109 1.13 -5.72 -10.89
C GLY A 109 1.75 -7.10 -11.15
N SER A 110 1.36 -8.13 -10.39
CA SER A 110 1.82 -9.51 -10.66
C SER A 110 1.29 -10.07 -11.98
N ALA A 111 0.04 -9.73 -12.34
CA ALA A 111 -0.59 -10.16 -13.57
C ALA A 111 -0.02 -9.44 -14.81
N PHE A 112 0.55 -8.25 -14.66
CA PHE A 112 1.21 -7.51 -15.73
C PHE A 112 2.40 -8.27 -16.36
N LEU A 113 2.96 -9.24 -15.64
CA LEU A 113 4.05 -10.07 -16.15
C LEU A 113 3.57 -11.16 -17.14
N ASN A 114 2.25 -11.35 -17.32
CA ASN A 114 1.72 -12.41 -18.15
C ASN A 114 0.29 -12.12 -18.68
N PRO A 115 0.11 -11.58 -19.91
CA PRO A 115 1.12 -11.05 -20.84
C PRO A 115 1.52 -9.59 -20.53
N PRO A 116 2.79 -9.20 -20.79
CA PRO A 116 3.21 -7.80 -20.80
C PRO A 116 2.45 -7.07 -21.92
N GLU A 117 2.15 -5.78 -21.75
CA GLU A 117 1.26 -4.96 -22.61
C GLU A 117 -0.25 -5.02 -22.32
N ASN A 118 -0.66 -5.41 -21.12
CA ASN A 118 -2.04 -5.17 -20.71
C ASN A 118 -2.17 -3.80 -20.01
N ASP A 119 -2.39 -2.74 -20.80
CA ASP A 119 -2.62 -1.37 -20.30
C ASP A 119 -3.69 -1.31 -19.20
N ASN A 120 -4.69 -2.19 -19.29
CA ASN A 120 -5.75 -2.34 -18.31
C ASN A 120 -5.23 -2.76 -16.92
N LEU A 121 -4.16 -3.57 -16.86
CA LEU A 121 -3.55 -4.02 -15.61
C LEU A 121 -2.69 -2.93 -14.98
N SER A 122 -1.94 -2.17 -15.77
CA SER A 122 -1.22 -0.98 -15.28
C SER A 122 -2.18 0.11 -14.78
N PHE A 123 -3.31 0.30 -15.47
CA PHE A 123 -4.38 1.18 -15.00
C PHE A 123 -4.99 0.68 -13.69
N ALA A 124 -5.35 -0.60 -13.59
CA ALA A 124 -5.88 -1.21 -12.37
C ALA A 124 -4.88 -1.10 -11.20
N MET A 125 -3.59 -1.28 -11.48
CA MET A 125 -2.51 -1.14 -10.50
C MET A 125 -2.46 0.27 -9.92
N THR A 126 -2.49 1.28 -10.79
CA THR A 126 -2.45 2.70 -10.41
C THR A 126 -3.74 3.13 -9.72
N LEU A 127 -4.89 2.62 -10.17
CA LEU A 127 -6.19 2.89 -9.55
C LEU A 127 -6.26 2.32 -8.14
N GLY A 128 -5.79 1.09 -7.91
CA GLY A 128 -5.70 0.48 -6.59
C GLY A 128 -4.83 1.32 -5.64
N LEU A 129 -3.70 1.82 -6.12
CA LEU A 129 -2.83 2.71 -5.36
C LEU A 129 -3.52 4.05 -5.03
N ALA A 130 -4.22 4.67 -5.98
CA ALA A 130 -4.96 5.90 -5.77
C ALA A 130 -6.07 5.73 -4.72
N ILE A 131 -6.80 4.61 -4.76
CA ILE A 131 -7.79 4.24 -3.74
C ILE A 131 -7.12 4.12 -2.37
N ALA A 132 -5.97 3.46 -2.29
CA ALA A 132 -5.25 3.31 -1.04
C ALA A 132 -4.80 4.65 -0.45
N ILE A 133 -4.22 5.53 -1.27
CA ILE A 133 -3.85 6.89 -0.89
C ILE A 133 -5.07 7.65 -0.36
N GLY A 134 -6.18 7.64 -1.11
CA GLY A 134 -7.42 8.32 -0.71
C GLY A 134 -7.97 7.81 0.63
N ALA A 135 -7.90 6.49 0.86
CA ALA A 135 -8.35 5.88 2.10
C ALA A 135 -7.51 6.31 3.32
N TYR A 136 -6.18 6.34 3.19
CA TYR A 136 -5.31 6.80 4.28
C TYR A 136 -5.39 8.31 4.50
N VAL A 137 -5.56 9.11 3.45
CA VAL A 137 -5.85 10.55 3.58
C VAL A 137 -7.15 10.77 4.34
N TYR A 138 -8.20 10.02 4.01
CA TYR A 138 -9.48 10.07 4.73
C TYR A 138 -9.30 9.78 6.22
N GLY A 139 -8.60 8.69 6.57
CA GLY A 139 -8.31 8.33 7.97
C GLY A 139 -7.52 9.41 8.73
N LEU A 140 -6.59 10.09 8.06
CA LEU A 140 -5.80 11.18 8.65
C LEU A 140 -6.58 12.50 8.79
N ALA A 141 -7.47 12.81 7.83
CA ALA A 141 -8.26 14.03 7.79
C ALA A 141 -9.39 14.03 8.82
N THR A 142 -9.99 12.87 9.10
CA THR A 142 -11.01 12.74 10.14
C THR A 142 -10.36 12.80 11.52
N ARG A 143 -10.57 13.90 12.25
CA ARG A 143 -10.26 13.96 13.68
C ARG A 143 -11.30 13.17 14.48
N PRO A 144 -10.93 12.53 15.60
CA PRO A 144 -11.91 11.96 16.52
C PRO A 144 -12.93 13.04 16.90
N LYS A 145 -14.22 12.72 16.84
CA LYS A 145 -15.23 13.55 17.50
C LYS A 145 -14.99 13.38 19.00
N ASN A 146 -14.49 14.42 19.64
CA ASN A 146 -14.40 14.53 21.10
C ASN A 146 -15.79 14.40 21.73
#